data_AF-A0A0P0VSD5-F1
#
_entry.id   AF-A0A0P0VSD5-F1
#
_cell.length_a   1.000
_cell.length_b   1.000
_cell.length_c   1.000
_cell.angle_alpha   90.00
_cell.angle_beta   90.00
_cell.angle_gamma   90.00
#
_symmetry.space_group_name_H-M   'P 1'
#
loop_
_entity.id
_entity.type
_entity.pdbx_description
1 polymer ?
#
loop_
_entity_poly.entity_id
_entity_poly.type
_entity_poly.pdbx_seq_one_letter_code
_entity_poly.pdbx_strand_id
1 'polypeptide(L)'
;MEARGSRGMRLWLLSVAVMAMAMATRSQAQLQVGYYDTLCPAAEIIVQEEVSKAVSGNPGMAAGLVRLHFHDCFVRVSTVTNSNLLHHQIRFLH
;
A
#
# COMPACT_ATOMS: atom_id res chain seq x y z
N MET A 1 -23.35 37.85 26.83
CA MET A 1 -21.91 37.50 26.82
C MET A 1 -21.70 36.27 25.92
N GLU A 2 -21.84 36.38 24.59
CA GLU A 2 -21.89 35.18 23.72
C GLU A 2 -20.96 35.23 22.47
N ALA A 3 -20.07 36.21 22.36
CA ALA A 3 -19.14 36.28 21.21
C ALA A 3 -17.80 35.53 21.41
N ARG A 4 -17.54 35.01 22.61
CA ARG A 4 -16.26 34.37 22.98
C ARG A 4 -16.22 32.87 22.65
N GLY A 5 -17.39 32.23 22.59
CA GLY A 5 -17.55 30.82 22.20
C GLY A 5 -17.36 30.58 20.69
N SER A 6 -17.71 31.55 19.84
CA SER A 6 -17.62 31.38 18.38
C SER A 6 -16.17 31.30 17.88
N ARG A 7 -15.25 32.09 18.48
CA ARG A 7 -13.82 32.06 18.12
C ARG A 7 -13.16 30.77 18.58
N GLY A 8 -13.46 30.31 19.80
CA GLY A 8 -12.98 29.02 20.31
C GLY A 8 -13.52 27.83 19.51
N MET A 9 -14.81 27.84 19.16
CA MET A 9 -15.44 26.83 18.32
C MET A 9 -14.82 26.79 16.92
N ARG A 10 -14.56 27.95 16.30
CA ARG A 10 -13.88 28.03 15.00
C ARG A 10 -12.47 27.47 15.07
N LEU A 11 -11.69 27.82 16.09
CA LEU A 11 -10.34 27.28 16.28
C LEU A 11 -10.35 25.76 16.51
N TRP A 12 -11.32 25.25 17.28
CA TRP A 12 -11.49 23.83 17.52
C TRP A 12 -11.88 23.08 16.23
N LEU A 13 -12.86 23.58 15.48
CA LEU A 13 -13.25 23.01 14.18
C LEU A 13 -12.09 23.01 13.18
N LEU A 14 -11.31 24.09 13.11
CA LEU A 14 -10.11 24.16 12.27
C LEU A 14 -9.06 23.13 12.69
N SER A 15 -8.82 22.97 14.00
CA SER A 15 -7.86 21.98 14.51
C SER A 15 -8.27 20.53 14.20
N VAL A 16 -9.56 20.20 14.34
CA VAL A 16 -10.11 18.89 13.99
C VAL A 16 -10.03 18.64 12.49
N ALA A 17 -10.36 19.65 11.67
CA ALA A 17 -10.27 19.54 10.21
C ALA A 17 -8.84 19.30 9.72
N VAL A 18 -7.85 19.99 10.29
CA VAL A 18 -6.43 19.79 9.96
C VAL A 18 -5.97 18.38 10.34
N MET A 19 -6.35 17.92 11.53
CA MET A 19 -5.98 16.58 12.02
C MET A 19 -6.62 15.46 11.17
N ALA A 20 -7.88 15.65 10.75
CA ALA A 20 -8.57 14.72 9.85
C ALA A 20 -7.91 14.67 8.45
N MET A 21 -7.51 15.83 7.91
CA MET A 21 -6.82 15.91 6.62
C MET A 21 -5.43 15.24 6.67
N ALA A 22 -4.72 15.36 7.79
CA ALA A 22 -3.42 14.70 7.99
C ALA A 22 -3.52 13.17 8.02
N MET A 23 -4.62 12.60 8.53
CA MET A 23 -4.85 11.14 8.51
C MET A 23 -5.34 10.62 7.16
N ALA A 24 -5.87 11.51 6.30
CA ALA A 24 -6.40 11.14 4.99
C ALA A 24 -5.32 10.93 3.91
N THR A 25 -4.03 11.13 4.24
CA THR A 25 -2.93 10.91 3.29
C THR A 25 -2.77 9.41 3.03
N ARG A 26 -3.16 8.96 1.84
CA ARG A 26 -2.87 7.61 1.37
C ARG A 26 -1.38 7.53 1.01
N SER A 27 -0.64 6.62 1.64
CA SER A 27 0.72 6.31 1.22
C SER A 27 0.68 5.52 -0.09
N GLN A 28 1.12 6.16 -1.18
CA GLN A 28 1.33 5.47 -2.46
C GLN A 28 2.73 4.85 -2.43
N ALA A 29 2.84 3.63 -1.89
CA ALA A 29 4.07 2.84 -2.00
C ALA A 29 4.17 2.33 -3.45
N GLN A 30 5.01 2.97 -4.26
CA GLN A 30 5.29 2.52 -5.61
C GLN A 30 6.23 1.31 -5.54
N LEU A 31 5.82 0.18 -6.12
CA LEU A 31 6.68 -0.99 -6.23
C LEU A 31 7.79 -0.71 -7.25
N GLN A 32 9.03 -0.95 -6.87
CA GLN A 32 10.20 -0.80 -7.74
C GLN A 32 10.95 -2.13 -7.81
N VAL A 33 11.32 -2.55 -9.02
CA VAL A 33 12.21 -3.70 -9.25
C VAL A 33 13.61 -3.34 -8.75
N GLY A 34 14.25 -4.24 -8.00
CA GLY A 34 15.57 -3.98 -7.40
C GLY A 34 15.53 -3.07 -6.17
N TYR A 35 14.38 -2.95 -5.49
CA TYR A 35 14.27 -2.15 -4.27
C TYR A 35 15.29 -2.56 -3.19
N TYR A 36 15.62 -3.85 -3.14
CA TYR A 36 16.58 -4.39 -2.17
C TYR A 36 18.03 -4.38 -2.66
N ASP A 37 18.33 -4.02 -3.91
CA ASP A 37 19.69 -4.12 -4.48
C ASP A 37 20.75 -3.34 -3.69
N THR A 38 20.37 -2.20 -3.13
CA THR A 38 21.29 -1.31 -2.40
C THR A 38 21.37 -1.62 -0.90
N LEU A 39 20.32 -2.19 -0.33
CA LEU A 39 20.20 -2.45 1.12
C LEU A 39 20.56 -3.90 1.47
N CYS A 40 20.07 -4.85 0.68
CA CYS A 40 20.28 -6.28 0.84
C CYS A 40 20.09 -7.00 -0.50
N PRO A 41 21.10 -6.99 -1.40
CA PRO A 41 20.98 -7.58 -2.73
C PRO A 41 20.76 -9.10 -2.70
N ALA A 42 21.15 -9.75 -1.60
CA ALA A 42 20.93 -11.18 -1.41
C ALA A 42 19.46 -11.53 -1.13
N ALA A 43 18.60 -10.55 -0.79
CA ALA A 43 17.22 -10.83 -0.39
C ALA A 43 16.43 -11.55 -1.49
N GLU A 44 16.46 -11.05 -2.72
CA GLU A 44 15.73 -11.67 -3.84
C GLU A 44 16.30 -13.07 -4.18
N ILE A 45 17.62 -13.22 -4.11
CA ILE A 45 18.31 -14.49 -4.38
C ILE A 45 17.94 -15.55 -3.33
N ILE A 46 18.03 -15.21 -2.05
CA ILE A 46 17.71 -16.12 -0.94
C ILE A 46 16.25 -16.57 -1.02
N VAL A 47 15.32 -15.64 -1.27
CA VAL A 47 13.90 -15.98 -1.41
C VAL A 47 13.69 -16.91 -2.60
N GLN A 48 14.33 -16.65 -3.73
CA GLN A 48 14.22 -17.50 -4.91
C GLN A 48 14.75 -18.92 -4.65
N GLU A 49 15.91 -19.05 -3.99
CA GLU A 49 16.52 -20.33 -3.68
C GLU A 49 15.64 -21.15 -2.73
N GLU A 50 15.19 -20.57 -1.62
CA GLU A 50 14.36 -21.24 -0.63
C GLU A 50 12.99 -21.63 -1.19
N VAL A 51 12.37 -20.76 -1.99
CA VAL A 51 11.11 -21.10 -2.68
C VAL A 51 11.33 -22.24 -3.67
N SER A 52 12.40 -22.23 -4.45
CA SER A 52 12.69 -23.31 -5.41
C SER A 52 12.95 -24.65 -4.71
N LYS A 53 13.68 -24.63 -3.59
CA LYS A 53 13.90 -25.80 -2.74
C LYS A 53 12.60 -26.33 -2.13
N ALA A 54 11.73 -25.44 -1.65
CA ALA A 54 10.43 -25.82 -1.10
C ALA A 54 9.50 -26.42 -2.17
N VAL A 55 9.48 -25.85 -3.38
CA VAL A 55 8.65 -26.30 -4.50
C VAL A 55 9.14 -27.63 -5.08
N SER A 56 10.45 -27.82 -5.19
CA SER A 56 11.03 -29.10 -5.64
C SER A 56 10.75 -30.23 -4.65
N GLY A 57 10.72 -29.95 -3.35
CA GLY A 57 10.33 -30.92 -2.32
C GLY A 57 8.82 -31.21 -2.28
N ASN A 58 7.98 -30.18 -2.54
CA ASN A 58 6.54 -30.34 -2.62
C ASN A 58 5.92 -29.32 -3.60
N PRO A 59 5.44 -29.75 -4.78
CA PRO A 59 4.88 -28.84 -5.78
C PRO A 59 3.61 -28.10 -5.29
N GLY A 60 2.93 -28.61 -4.26
CA GLY A 60 1.80 -27.93 -3.61
C GLY A 60 2.19 -26.62 -2.92
N MET A 61 3.46 -26.42 -2.57
CA MET A 61 3.95 -25.18 -1.95
C MET A 61 3.86 -23.99 -2.89
N ALA A 62 4.09 -24.18 -4.20
CA ALA A 62 3.95 -23.11 -5.19
C ALA A 62 2.49 -22.60 -5.23
N ALA A 63 1.53 -23.52 -5.31
CA ALA A 63 0.11 -23.18 -5.31
C ALA A 63 -0.31 -22.52 -3.98
N GLY A 64 0.24 -22.98 -2.85
CA GLY A 64 0.00 -22.39 -1.53
C GLY A 64 0.51 -20.95 -1.42
N LEU A 65 1.75 -20.68 -1.87
CA LEU A 65 2.34 -19.34 -1.88
C LEU A 65 1.54 -18.37 -2.75
N VAL A 66 1.13 -18.80 -3.94
CA VAL A 66 0.29 -18.00 -4.85
C VAL A 66 -1.07 -17.71 -4.22
N ARG A 67 -1.73 -18.71 -3.63
CA ARG A 67 -3.02 -18.53 -2.94
C ARG A 67 -2.90 -17.59 -1.74
N LEU A 68 -1.83 -17.69 -0.96
CA LEU A 68 -1.56 -16.81 0.17
C LEU A 68 -1.33 -15.36 -0.28
N HIS A 69 -0.57 -15.16 -1.35
CA HIS A 69 -0.36 -13.84 -1.94
C HIS A 69 -1.67 -13.21 -2.41
N PHE A 70 -2.48 -13.96 -3.16
CA PHE A 70 -3.80 -13.48 -3.58
C PHE A 70 -4.75 -13.23 -2.41
N HIS A 71 -4.70 -14.03 -1.35
CA HIS A 71 -5.48 -13.81 -0.14
C HIS A 71 -5.11 -12.49 0.56
N ASP A 72 -3.81 -12.21 0.71
CA ASP A 72 -3.32 -10.97 1.34
C ASP A 72 -3.63 -9.74 0.48
N CYS A 73 -3.52 -9.87 -0.83
CA CYS A 73 -3.86 -8.81 -1.77
C CYS A 73 -5.37 -8.55 -1.86
N PHE A 74 -6.23 -9.57 -1.81
CA PHE A 74 -7.69 -9.36 -1.88
C PHE A 74 -8.23 -8.52 -0.72
N VAL A 75 -7.70 -8.73 0.48
CA VAL A 75 -8.02 -7.91 1.67
C VAL A 75 -7.52 -6.47 1.49
N ARG A 76 -6.36 -6.29 0.84
CA ARG A 76 -5.74 -4.97 0.62
C ARG A 76 -6.36 -4.19 -0.55
N VAL A 77 -6.88 -4.85 -1.58
CA VAL A 77 -7.58 -4.19 -2.70
C VAL A 77 -8.88 -3.53 -2.23
N SER A 78 -9.54 -4.08 -1.21
CA SER A 78 -10.73 -3.49 -0.60
C SER A 78 -10.46 -2.12 0.06
N THR A 79 -9.21 -1.81 0.41
CA THR A 79 -8.81 -0.49 0.93
C THR A 79 -8.17 0.42 -0.13
N VAL A 80 -7.93 -0.09 -1.34
CA VAL A 80 -7.33 0.61 -2.49
C VAL A 80 -8.39 0.89 -3.58
N THR A 81 -9.65 1.11 -3.22
CA THR A 81 -10.67 1.61 -4.16
C THR A 81 -11.25 2.94 -3.70
N ASN A 82 -10.49 4.02 -3.85
CA ASN A 82 -11.03 5.27 -4.40
C ASN A 82 -9.91 6.19 -4.90
N SER A 83 -10.16 6.87 -6.03
CA SER A 83 -9.41 8.01 -6.59
C SER A 83 -7.97 7.72 -7.05
N ASN A 84 -7.81 7.07 -8.21
CA ASN A 84 -6.85 7.45 -9.30
C ASN A 84 -6.77 6.43 -10.44
N LEU A 85 -7.91 5.84 -10.84
CA LEU A 85 -7.98 4.95 -12.01
C LEU A 85 -8.38 5.66 -13.33
N LEU A 86 -8.25 7.00 -13.42
CA LEU A 86 -8.65 7.74 -14.63
C LEU A 86 -7.60 8.69 -15.23
N HIS A 87 -6.32 8.64 -14.83
CA HIS A 87 -5.35 9.58 -15.43
C HIS A 87 -4.01 9.02 -15.93
N HIS A 88 -3.76 7.70 -15.91
CA HIS A 88 -2.44 7.20 -16.37
C HIS A 88 -2.41 6.02 -17.34
N GLN A 89 -3.54 5.40 -17.71
CA GLN A 89 -3.54 4.28 -18.68
C GLN A 89 -3.90 4.66 -20.13
N ILE A 90 -4.13 5.94 -20.45
CA ILE A 90 -4.38 6.38 -21.85
C ILE A 90 -3.11 6.92 -22.54
N ARG A 91 -1.95 6.98 -21.87
CA ARG A 91 -0.70 7.50 -22.46
C ARG A 91 0.32 6.43 -22.88
N PHE A 92 -0.10 5.17 -22.99
CA PHE A 92 0.70 4.06 -23.51
C PHE A 92 0.19 3.50 -24.86
N LEU A 93 -0.83 4.15 -25.46
CA LEU A 93 -1.33 3.83 -26.80
C LEU A 93 -1.02 4.95 -27.82
N HIS A 94 0.19 5.50 -27.74
CA HIS A 94 0.87 6.15 -28.86
C HIS A 94 2.39 5.95 -28.74
#